data_AF-A0AAN0LX21-F1
#
_entry.id   AF-A0AAN0LX21-F1
#
_cell.length_a   1.000
_cell.length_b   1.000
_cell.length_c   1.000
_cell.angle_alpha   90.00
_cell.angle_beta   90.00
_cell.angle_gamma   90.00
#
_symmetry.space_group_name_H-M   'P 1'
#
loop_
_entity.id
_entity.type
_entity.pdbx_description
1 polymer ?
#
loop_
_entity_poly.entity_id
_entity_poly.type
_entity_poly.pdbx_seq_one_letter_code
_entity_poly.pdbx_strand_id
1 'polypeptide(L)' 'MFSINSRSSLPIFEQIVQQVAKYIAIGILKPHDQLPTVRILAKELGINPNTVSKAYHECEMVV' A
#
# COMPACT_ATOMS: atom_id res chain seq x y z
N MET A 1 5.82 -2.25 -8.06
CA MET A 1 4.48 -1.68 -8.32
C MET A 1 4.28 -0.44 -7.47
N PHE A 2 4.41 -0.55 -6.14
CA PHE A 2 4.39 0.60 -5.23
C PHE A 2 5.65 1.46 -5.30
N SER A 3 5.50 2.77 -5.12
CA SER A 3 6.60 3.75 -5.01
C SER A 3 6.32 4.72 -3.87
N ILE A 4 7.34 5.01 -3.05
CA ILE A 4 7.23 5.91 -1.89
C ILE A 4 8.05 7.17 -2.13
N ASN A 5 7.47 8.32 -1.83
CA ASN A 5 8.18 9.59 -1.76
C ASN A 5 8.35 10.00 -0.29
N SER A 6 9.56 9.84 0.24
CA SER A 6 9.90 10.21 1.62
C SER A 6 9.98 11.73 1.85
N ARG A 7 10.02 12.54 0.79
CA ARG A 7 9.97 14.01 0.85
C ARG A 7 8.55 14.56 0.80
N SER A 8 7.56 13.70 0.56
CA SER A 8 6.15 14.10 0.58
C SER A 8 5.72 14.46 2.00
N SER A 9 4.79 15.42 2.12
CA SER A 9 4.08 15.68 3.39
C SER A 9 3.10 14.55 3.74
N LEU A 10 2.77 13.68 2.78
CA LEU A 10 1.86 12.57 2.99
C LEU A 10 2.55 11.41 3.73
N PRO A 11 1.98 10.89 4.83
CA PRO A 11 2.51 9.72 5.50
C PRO A 11 2.67 8.52 4.55
N ILE A 12 3.71 7.71 4.77
CA ILE A 12 4.03 6.57 3.89
C ILE A 12 2.86 5.57 3.81
N PHE A 13 2.17 5.31 4.92
CA PHE A 13 1.04 4.37 4.91
C PHE A 13 -0.10 4.89 4.01
N GLU A 14 -0.40 6.19 4.03
CA GLU A 14 -1.42 6.80 3.17
C GLU A 14 -1.00 6.77 1.70
N GLN A 15 0.28 6.96 1.40
CA GLN A 15 0.80 6.78 0.03
C GLN A 15 0.55 5.36 -0.50
N ILE A 16 0.64 4.33 0.35
CA ILE A 16 0.34 2.94 -0.02
C ILE A 16 -1.17 2.78 -0.25
N VAL A 17 -2.01 3.26 0.67
CA VAL A 17 -3.48 3.18 0.56
C VAL A 17 -3.97 3.83 -0.73
N GLN A 18 -3.50 5.04 -1.05
CA GLN A 18 -3.86 5.75 -2.27
C GLN A 18 -3.44 5.00 -3.53
N GLN A 19 -2.28 4.35 -3.53
CA GLN A 19 -1.83 3.54 -4.67
C GLN A 19 -2.69 2.30 -4.85
N VAL A 20 -3.03 1.59 -3.77
CA VAL A 20 -3.96 0.43 -3.84
C VAL A 20 -5.30 0.88 -4.42
N ALA A 21 -5.90 1.94 -3.87
CA ALA A 21 -7.19 2.46 -4.34
C ALA A 21 -7.12 2.87 -5.83
N LYS A 22 -6.03 3.51 -6.24
CA LYS A 22 -5.81 3.87 -7.65
C LYS A 22 -5.74 2.63 -8.53
N TYR A 23 -4.99 1.59 -8.13
CA TYR A 23 -4.86 0.37 -8.91
C TYR A 23 -6.19 -0.38 -9.06
N ILE A 24 -7.04 -0.36 -8.03
CA ILE A 24 -8.41 -0.89 -8.12
C ILE A 24 -9.23 -0.06 -9.11
N ALA A 25 -9.21 1.27 -8.98
CA ALA A 25 -9.99 2.17 -9.83
C ALA A 25 -9.65 2.06 -11.33
N ILE A 26 -8.39 1.77 -11.66
CA ILE A 26 -7.94 1.56 -13.06
C ILE A 26 -7.92 0.09 -13.48
N GLY A 27 -8.40 -0.82 -12.64
CA GLY A 27 -8.54 -2.26 -12.93
C GLY A 27 -7.23 -3.05 -12.98
N ILE A 28 -6.12 -2.49 -12.46
CA ILE A 28 -4.85 -3.22 -12.28
C ILE A 28 -4.97 -4.25 -11.16
N LEU A 29 -5.58 -3.85 -10.04
CA LEU A 29 -5.95 -4.77 -8.98
C LEU A 29 -7.44 -5.07 -9.09
N LYS A 30 -7.81 -6.34 -9.08
CA LYS A 30 -9.20 -6.78 -9.04
C LYS A 30 -9.59 -7.15 -7.61
N PRO A 31 -10.89 -7.12 -7.28
CA PRO A 31 -11.39 -7.76 -6.08
C PRO A 31 -10.83 -9.19 -5.98
N HIS A 32 -10.34 -9.55 -4.79
CA HIS A 32 -9.69 -10.83 -4.49
C HIS A 32 -8.28 -11.06 -5.06
N ASP A 33 -7.67 -10.09 -5.76
CA ASP A 33 -6.24 -10.17 -6.06
C ASP A 33 -5.43 -10.13 -4.77
N GLN A 34 -4.41 -10.99 -4.69
CA GLN A 34 -3.51 -11.00 -3.55
C GLN A 34 -2.53 -9.84 -3.63
N LEU A 35 -2.54 -9.00 -2.58
CA LEU A 35 -1.47 -8.07 -2.33
C LEU A 35 -0.21 -8.81 -1.85
N PRO A 36 0.99 -8.24 -2.03
CA PRO A 36 2.20 -8.77 -1.41
C PRO A 36 2.03 -8.87 0.11
N THR A 37 2.74 -9.79 0.75
CA THR A 37 2.71 -9.83 2.22
C THR A 37 3.36 -8.58 2.81
N VAL A 38 2.97 -8.21 4.03
CA VAL A 38 3.54 -7.08 4.79
C VAL A 38 5.07 -7.11 4.77
N ARG A 39 5.67 -8.27 5.02
CA ARG A 39 7.12 -8.45 5.09
C ARG A 39 7.80 -8.29 3.73
N ILE A 40 7.17 -8.79 2.66
CA ILE A 40 7.71 -8.66 1.30
C ILE A 40 7.68 -7.21 0.87
N LEU A 41 6.52 -6.54 0.98
CA LEU A 41 6.39 -5.16 0.54
C LEU A 41 7.28 -4.20 1.36
N ALA A 42 7.38 -4.41 2.68
CA ALA A 42 8.26 -3.63 3.53
C ALA A 42 9.73 -3.75 3.09
N LYS A 43 10.17 -4.95 2.72
CA LYS A 43 11.52 -5.20 2.21
C LYS A 43 11.74 -4.54 0.85
N GLU A 44 10.78 -4.66 -0.07
CA GLU A 44 10.87 -4.05 -1.41
C GLU A 44 10.92 -2.53 -1.34
N LEU A 45 10.15 -1.92 -0.44
CA LEU A 45 10.10 -0.46 -0.27
C LEU A 45 11.18 0.08 0.68
N GLY A 46 11.87 -0.80 1.42
CA GLY A 46 12.85 -0.40 2.45
C GLY A 46 12.24 0.37 3.62
N ILE A 47 11.01 0.04 4.02
CA ILE A 47 10.26 0.74 5.08
C ILE A 47 9.92 -0.17 6.25
N ASN A 48 9.45 0.42 7.36
CA ASN A 48 9.01 -0.31 8.54
C ASN A 48 7.80 -1.22 8.22
N PRO A 49 7.84 -2.54 8.53
CA PRO A 49 6.70 -3.45 8.34
C PRO A 49 5.40 -2.98 9.00
N ASN A 50 5.48 -2.31 10.15
CA ASN A 50 4.30 -1.77 10.83
C ASN A 50 3.61 -0.67 10.01
N THR A 51 4.37 0.08 9.19
CA THR A 51 3.80 1.07 8.26
C THR A 51 2.99 0.40 7.16
N VAL A 52 3.46 -0.73 6.63
CA VAL A 52 2.71 -1.52 5.64
C VAL A 52 1.49 -2.18 6.28
N SER A 53 1.64 -2.75 7.47
CA SER A 53 0.52 -3.34 8.22
C SER A 53 -0.59 -2.33 8.47
N LYS A 54 -0.23 -1.09 8.84
CA LYS A 54 -1.21 -0.01 8.99
C LYS A 54 -1.91 0.30 7.67
N ALA A 55 -1.18 0.41 6.56
CA ALA A 55 -1.77 0.66 5.26
C ALA A 55 -2.78 -0.42 4.85
N TYR A 56 -2.46 -1.70 5.07
CA TYR A 56 -3.38 -2.79 4.74
C TYR A 56 -4.62 -2.80 5.63
N HIS A 57 -4.48 -2.50 6.92
CA HIS A 57 -5.63 -2.32 7.81
C HIS A 57 -6.57 -1.19 7.34
N GLU A 58 -6.03 -0.07 6.87
CA GLU A 58 -6.83 1.02 6.31
C GLU A 58 -7.49 0.61 4.99
N CYS A 59 -6.82 -0.16 4.14
CA CYS A 59 -7.42 -0.69 2.92
C CYS A 59 -8.61 -1.63 3.21
N GLU A 60 -8.51 -2.53 4.19
CA GLU A 60 -9.63 -3.41 4.57
C GLU A 60 -10.87 -2.65 5.07
N MET A 61 -10.70 -1.43 5.59
CA MET A 61 -11.83 -0.59 5.98
C MET A 61 -12.51 0.13 4.80
N VAL A 62 -11.85 0.20 3.64
CA VAL A 62 -12.28 1.00 2.47
C VAL A 62 -12.69 0.13 1.26
N VAL A 63 -12.34 -1.16 1.26
CA VAL A 63 -12.61 -2.13 0.18
C VAL A 63 -13.63 -3.17 0.65
#